data_AF-A0A518EUM8-F1
#
_entry.id   AF-A0A518EUM8-F1
#
_cell.length_a   1.000
_cell.length_b   1.000
_cell.length_c   1.000
_cell.angle_alpha   90.00
_cell.angle_beta   90.00
_cell.angle_gamma   90.00
#
_symmetry.space_group_name_H-M   'P 1'
#
loop_
_entity.id
_entity.type
_entity.pdbx_description
1 polymer ?
#
loop_
_entity_poly.entity_id
_entity_poly.type
_entity_poly.pdbx_seq_one_letter_code
_entity_poly.pdbx_strand_id
1 'polypeptide(L)'
;MASLFSPLRALLFLFLIGSLTAAAPARSASLGDVEGVNSALKRAEANLQLVDGSIGHLTAPPKGSAAKLSRMRLDMAHADVEVAGKLVAALKDGVGVTEAKARFAAAEALYEKLDGILTGAPPAPKPQPKPQPTPVPTPAPKDPPKPDQPAPVPVPAPAPAPTPPATVKLGYPHADTFKNTLFTLNRVEQDTAKLAASMAECRPLEDQLSVSHRVTGAALELGKETLRQAGFVQAGFEKIPANGEGVAEAKKRLATARESLNSCMAYFQPLNEKLAQLVDPTAYPSLQTDLERLRDLSSAYRDPAMQFRQNRAAAADAFQQSDAALAECKRIEAAYARLVQQDTPEGRAVKSSCENLEEARAAFLTGAAEVSRALPAEIEKDIAEVERVAGEAVANQKPMWFTGGIPQQVGFIDDKLSLLMALDPVKGAETLAHVEALKAGLAKQADSLKELIIRENPLPADGYRGADRDAVVAIATDGWKHQQSDFELLAVRIPSDTWKRVTKWEYSNGTWYFVDVSWLQVRLIVADEDNPAQAIDRPVNVRMDHQNGDKMIGVPLWGFGDALQPSSYLLRTKIR
;
A
#
# COMPACT_ATOMS: atom_id res chain seq x y z
N MET A 1 -8.64 28.75 27.67
CA MET A 1 -8.62 28.06 28.98
C MET A 1 -9.09 26.63 28.76
N ALA A 2 -8.35 25.68 29.36
CA ALA A 2 -8.65 24.25 29.52
C ALA A 2 -8.81 23.40 28.24
N SER A 3 -7.66 22.85 27.81
CA SER A 3 -7.53 21.62 27.03
C SER A 3 -7.98 20.41 27.87
N LEU A 4 -8.75 19.50 27.26
CA LEU A 4 -8.98 18.15 27.79
C LEU A 4 -8.80 17.14 26.66
N PHE A 5 -7.65 16.46 26.73
CA PHE A 5 -7.28 15.26 26.00
C PHE A 5 -8.27 14.12 26.28
N SER A 6 -8.67 13.38 25.23
CA SER A 6 -9.45 12.15 25.35
C SER A 6 -8.56 10.92 25.05
N PRO A 7 -8.57 9.87 25.88
CA PRO A 7 -7.69 8.71 25.75
C PRO A 7 -8.38 7.59 24.96
N LEU A 8 -8.04 7.42 23.70
CA LEU A 8 -8.40 6.22 22.91
C LEU A 8 -7.30 5.94 21.89
N ARG A 9 -6.13 5.56 22.39
CA ARG A 9 -5.06 4.93 21.62
C ARG A 9 -4.39 3.87 22.48
N ALA A 10 -5.01 2.70 22.54
CA ALA A 10 -4.37 1.44 22.90
C ALA A 10 -5.36 0.31 22.64
N LEU A 11 -5.30 -0.33 21.49
CA LEU A 11 -5.35 -1.80 21.38
C LEU A 11 -5.12 -2.27 19.93
N LEU A 12 -4.16 -3.19 19.82
CA LEU A 12 -3.95 -4.21 18.80
C LEU A 12 -3.41 -3.86 17.40
N PHE A 13 -2.11 -4.12 17.28
CA PHE A 13 -1.40 -4.52 16.07
C PHE A 13 -1.35 -6.07 15.97
N LEU A 14 -1.26 -6.58 14.72
CA LEU A 14 -0.90 -7.93 14.23
C LEU A 14 -1.90 -9.12 14.34
N PHE A 15 -2.51 -9.51 13.20
CA PHE A 15 -1.91 -10.49 12.27
C PHE A 15 -2.71 -10.63 10.97
N LEU A 16 -1.98 -11.03 9.92
CA LEU A 16 -2.19 -10.84 8.48
C LEU A 16 -2.15 -12.21 7.75
N ILE A 17 -3.10 -12.40 6.81
CA ILE A 17 -3.08 -13.16 5.53
C ILE A 17 -2.82 -14.68 5.47
N GLY A 18 -3.71 -15.34 4.71
CA GLY A 18 -3.40 -16.54 3.94
C GLY A 18 -4.57 -17.01 3.07
N SER A 19 -4.63 -16.56 1.82
CA SER A 19 -5.40 -17.22 0.75
C SER A 19 -4.43 -17.61 -0.36
N LEU A 20 -4.27 -18.91 -0.64
CA LEU A 20 -3.94 -19.39 -2.00
C LEU A 20 -4.51 -20.80 -2.20
N THR A 21 -5.06 -21.01 -3.39
CA THR A 21 -6.03 -22.03 -3.80
C THR A 21 -5.48 -23.44 -3.95
N ALA A 22 -6.12 -24.42 -3.29
CA ALA A 22 -6.16 -25.82 -3.68
C ALA A 22 -7.56 -26.37 -3.38
N ALA A 23 -8.10 -27.20 -4.27
CA ALA A 23 -9.44 -27.78 -4.19
C ALA A 23 -9.78 -28.25 -2.76
N ALA A 24 -10.81 -27.66 -2.16
CA ALA A 24 -11.20 -27.93 -0.79
C ALA A 24 -11.87 -29.31 -0.68
N PRO A 25 -11.35 -30.27 0.11
CA PRO A 25 -12.26 -31.17 0.80
C PRO A 25 -13.04 -30.29 1.78
N ALA A 26 -14.37 -30.44 1.80
CA ALA A 26 -15.25 -29.72 2.72
C ALA A 26 -14.74 -29.85 4.16
N ARG A 27 -13.99 -28.85 4.64
CA ARG A 27 -13.60 -28.73 6.04
C ARG A 27 -14.81 -28.16 6.73
N SER A 28 -15.57 -29.07 7.33
CA SER A 28 -16.67 -28.77 8.25
C SER A 28 -16.24 -27.66 9.21
N ALA A 29 -16.80 -26.46 9.06
CA ALA A 29 -16.75 -25.45 10.09
C ALA A 29 -17.34 -26.07 11.36
N SER A 30 -16.54 -26.24 12.42
CA SER A 30 -17.10 -26.57 13.72
C SER A 30 -17.91 -25.36 14.18
N LEU A 31 -19.23 -25.51 14.16
CA LEU A 31 -20.17 -24.57 14.77
C LEU A 31 -19.77 -24.34 16.24
N GLY A 32 -19.43 -23.10 16.59
CA GLY A 32 -19.45 -22.60 17.97
C GLY A 32 -18.11 -22.39 18.67
N ASP A 33 -17.09 -21.81 18.02
CA ASP A 33 -15.90 -21.31 18.72
C ASP A 33 -15.71 -19.79 18.53
N VAL A 34 -15.20 -19.13 19.58
CA VAL A 34 -15.00 -17.68 19.72
C VAL A 34 -14.08 -17.13 18.61
N GLU A 35 -13.18 -17.94 18.08
CA GLU A 35 -12.30 -17.59 16.96
C GLU A 35 -13.07 -17.27 15.66
N GLY A 36 -14.15 -18.02 15.39
CA GLY A 36 -15.01 -17.78 14.23
C GLY A 36 -15.76 -16.44 14.34
N VAL A 37 -16.27 -16.13 15.53
CA VAL A 37 -16.91 -14.84 15.83
C VAL A 37 -15.91 -13.70 15.67
N ASN A 38 -14.73 -13.81 16.28
CA ASN A 38 -13.70 -12.78 16.19
C ASN A 38 -13.21 -12.52 14.76
N SER A 39 -13.13 -13.57 13.94
CA SER A 39 -12.75 -13.46 12.53
C SER A 39 -13.81 -12.72 11.69
N ALA A 40 -15.09 -12.99 11.93
CA ALA A 40 -16.19 -12.27 11.27
C ALA A 40 -16.26 -10.81 11.73
N LEU A 41 -16.16 -10.57 13.05
CA LEU A 41 -16.16 -9.23 13.62
C LEU A 41 -14.99 -8.38 13.14
N LYS A 42 -13.78 -8.95 13.01
CA LYS A 42 -12.61 -8.22 12.49
C LYS A 42 -12.83 -7.68 11.08
N ARG A 43 -13.52 -8.42 10.20
CA ARG A 43 -13.84 -7.96 8.84
C ARG A 43 -14.95 -6.91 8.83
N ALA A 44 -15.99 -7.13 9.63
CA ALA A 44 -17.07 -6.16 9.82
C ALA A 44 -16.54 -4.81 10.34
N GLU A 45 -15.76 -4.84 11.44
CA GLU A 45 -15.20 -3.67 12.09
C GLU A 45 -14.29 -2.86 11.16
N ALA A 46 -13.46 -3.51 10.34
CA ALA A 46 -12.60 -2.82 9.37
C ALA A 46 -13.41 -2.01 8.35
N ASN A 47 -14.47 -2.60 7.79
CA ASN A 47 -15.35 -1.90 6.86
C ASN A 47 -16.17 -0.79 7.56
N LEU A 48 -16.69 -1.05 8.76
CA LEU A 48 -17.44 -0.07 9.55
C LEU A 48 -16.59 1.14 9.93
N GLN A 49 -15.32 0.94 10.32
CA GLN A 49 -14.39 2.03 10.64
C GLN A 49 -14.08 2.89 9.42
N LEU A 50 -13.92 2.27 8.24
CA LEU A 50 -13.70 3.02 7.00
C LEU A 50 -14.92 3.84 6.59
N VAL A 51 -16.13 3.30 6.80
CA VAL A 51 -17.37 4.04 6.55
C VAL A 51 -17.57 5.14 7.59
N ASP A 52 -17.35 4.89 8.88
CA ASP A 52 -17.43 5.91 9.94
C ASP A 52 -16.41 7.04 9.76
N GLY A 53 -15.18 6.72 9.36
CA GLY A 53 -14.18 7.74 9.02
C GLY A 53 -14.58 8.60 7.81
N SER A 54 -15.33 8.04 6.86
CA SER A 54 -15.78 8.76 5.66
C SER A 54 -17.05 9.59 5.90
N ILE A 55 -18.03 9.05 6.64
CA ILE A 55 -19.39 9.65 6.72
C ILE A 55 -19.92 9.79 8.15
N GLY A 56 -19.22 9.26 9.16
CA GLY A 56 -19.70 9.20 10.55
C GLY A 56 -19.83 10.55 11.25
N HIS A 57 -19.26 11.62 10.66
CA HIS A 57 -19.41 13.01 11.10
C HIS A 57 -20.56 13.74 10.38
N LEU A 58 -21.15 13.15 9.35
CA LEU A 58 -22.20 13.78 8.55
C LEU A 58 -23.55 13.64 9.24
N THR A 59 -24.34 14.71 9.17
CA THR A 59 -25.72 14.77 9.68
C THR A 59 -26.77 14.61 8.58
N ALA A 60 -26.33 14.46 7.32
CA ALA A 60 -27.17 14.23 6.15
C ALA A 60 -26.46 13.28 5.16
N PRO A 61 -27.20 12.59 4.27
CA PRO A 61 -26.62 11.64 3.34
C PRO A 61 -25.56 12.28 2.41
N PRO A 62 -24.37 11.66 2.24
CA PRO A 62 -23.38 12.09 1.27
C PRO A 62 -23.92 11.95 -0.17
N LYS A 63 -23.32 12.68 -1.13
CA LYS A 63 -23.64 12.58 -2.57
C LYS A 63 -22.44 12.06 -3.37
N GLY A 64 -22.70 11.56 -4.58
CA GLY A 64 -21.64 11.19 -5.53
C GLY A 64 -20.86 9.93 -5.16
N SER A 65 -19.55 9.93 -5.40
CA SER A 65 -18.66 8.77 -5.19
C SER A 65 -18.55 8.35 -3.73
N ALA A 66 -18.55 9.30 -2.79
CA ALA A 66 -18.52 9.03 -1.36
C ALA A 66 -19.75 8.23 -0.90
N ALA A 67 -20.94 8.55 -1.43
CA ALA A 67 -22.17 7.80 -1.12
C ALA A 67 -22.11 6.35 -1.63
N LYS A 68 -21.65 6.16 -2.87
CA LYS A 68 -21.56 4.83 -3.50
C LYS A 68 -20.53 3.95 -2.80
N LEU A 69 -19.36 4.50 -2.47
CA LEU A 69 -18.29 3.75 -1.81
C LEU A 69 -18.65 3.39 -0.37
N SER A 70 -19.23 4.34 0.38
CA SER A 70 -19.71 4.09 1.74
C SER A 70 -20.84 3.07 1.76
N ARG A 71 -21.77 3.10 0.80
CA ARG A 71 -22.82 2.08 0.67
C ARG A 71 -22.26 0.69 0.39
N MET A 72 -21.38 0.55 -0.60
CA MET A 72 -20.74 -0.73 -0.95
C MET A 72 -20.02 -1.36 0.25
N ARG A 73 -19.24 -0.56 0.99
CA ARG A 73 -18.50 -1.03 2.17
C ARG A 73 -19.42 -1.36 3.34
N LEU A 74 -20.52 -0.62 3.49
CA LEU A 74 -21.51 -0.89 4.53
C LEU A 74 -22.30 -2.18 4.24
N ASP A 75 -22.63 -2.46 2.97
CA ASP A 75 -23.26 -3.72 2.55
C ASP A 75 -22.31 -4.92 2.79
N MET A 76 -21.00 -4.74 2.55
CA MET A 76 -19.98 -5.76 2.88
C MET A 76 -19.86 -5.98 4.39
N ALA A 77 -19.88 -4.90 5.18
CA ALA A 77 -19.87 -4.99 6.65
C ALA A 77 -21.11 -5.73 7.17
N HIS A 78 -22.29 -5.45 6.61
CA HIS A 78 -23.55 -6.09 7.00
C HIS A 78 -23.50 -7.61 6.84
N ALA A 79 -23.00 -8.09 5.71
CA ALA A 79 -22.86 -9.53 5.48
C ALA A 79 -21.97 -10.22 6.54
N ASP A 80 -20.89 -9.57 6.96
CA ASP A 80 -20.02 -10.09 8.03
C ASP A 80 -20.66 -9.96 9.43
N VAL A 81 -21.43 -8.91 9.70
CA VAL A 81 -22.21 -8.75 10.96
C VAL A 81 -23.28 -9.85 11.07
N GLU A 82 -23.99 -10.19 10.00
CA GLU A 82 -24.97 -11.29 10.00
C GLU A 82 -24.31 -12.65 10.28
N VAL A 83 -23.14 -12.90 9.70
CA VAL A 83 -22.36 -14.12 9.95
C VAL A 83 -21.90 -14.15 11.41
N ALA A 84 -21.40 -13.03 11.95
CA ALA A 84 -21.02 -12.92 13.35
C ALA A 84 -22.21 -13.17 14.29
N GLY A 85 -23.40 -12.64 13.97
CA GLY A 85 -24.62 -12.83 14.78
C GLY A 85 -25.05 -14.29 14.86
N LYS A 86 -25.03 -15.01 13.72
CA LYS A 86 -25.32 -16.46 13.67
C LYS A 86 -24.34 -17.28 14.53
N LEU A 87 -23.06 -16.90 14.51
CA LEU A 87 -22.01 -17.57 15.31
C LEU A 87 -22.12 -17.23 16.80
N VAL A 88 -22.41 -15.97 17.14
CA VAL A 88 -22.64 -15.53 18.54
C VAL A 88 -23.84 -16.23 19.17
N ALA A 89 -24.92 -16.43 18.41
CA ALA A 89 -26.10 -17.17 18.88
C ALA A 89 -25.81 -18.65 19.19
N ALA A 90 -24.76 -19.23 18.57
CA ALA A 90 -24.34 -20.61 18.79
C ALA A 90 -23.27 -20.76 19.90
N LEU A 91 -22.75 -19.66 20.47
CA LEU A 91 -21.73 -19.71 21.53
C LEU A 91 -22.32 -20.16 22.87
N LYS A 92 -21.66 -21.14 23.50
CA LYS A 92 -21.87 -21.52 24.91
C LYS A 92 -20.95 -20.69 25.81
N ASP A 93 -21.23 -20.64 27.12
CA ASP A 93 -20.38 -19.91 28.07
C ASP A 93 -18.95 -20.46 28.11
N GLY A 94 -17.97 -19.56 28.10
CA GLY A 94 -16.55 -19.90 27.95
C GLY A 94 -15.66 -18.66 27.93
N VAL A 95 -14.34 -18.85 27.96
CA VAL A 95 -13.35 -17.76 27.91
C VAL A 95 -13.50 -16.98 26.60
N GLY A 96 -13.61 -15.64 26.68
CA GLY A 96 -13.74 -14.76 25.51
C GLY A 96 -15.16 -14.57 24.95
N VAL A 97 -16.16 -15.31 25.43
CA VAL A 97 -17.55 -15.24 24.94
C VAL A 97 -18.21 -13.90 25.28
N THR A 98 -17.97 -13.38 26.49
CA THR A 98 -18.50 -12.07 26.93
C THR A 98 -17.95 -10.93 26.07
N GLU A 99 -16.65 -10.98 25.75
CA GLU A 99 -15.99 -9.97 24.91
C GLU A 99 -16.49 -10.05 23.47
N ALA A 100 -16.62 -11.25 22.92
CA ALA A 100 -17.16 -11.47 21.57
C ALA A 100 -18.61 -10.96 21.42
N LYS A 101 -19.47 -11.20 22.42
CA LYS A 101 -20.84 -10.66 22.48
C LYS A 101 -20.85 -9.13 22.56
N ALA A 102 -19.95 -8.54 23.35
CA ALA A 102 -19.84 -7.08 23.46
C ALA A 102 -19.36 -6.42 22.16
N ARG A 103 -18.37 -7.01 21.48
CA ARG A 103 -17.90 -6.54 20.17
C ARG A 103 -18.96 -6.66 19.08
N PHE A 104 -19.71 -7.76 19.06
CA PHE A 104 -20.85 -7.91 18.16
C PHE A 104 -21.89 -6.80 18.36
N ALA A 105 -22.31 -6.54 19.61
CA ALA A 105 -23.26 -5.48 19.90
C ALA A 105 -22.73 -4.08 19.50
N ALA A 106 -21.43 -3.82 19.65
CA ALA A 106 -20.81 -2.57 19.21
C ALA A 106 -20.78 -2.43 17.68
N ALA A 107 -20.47 -3.51 16.96
CA ALA A 107 -20.48 -3.53 15.49
C ALA A 107 -21.88 -3.32 14.91
N GLU A 108 -22.89 -3.97 15.51
CA GLU A 108 -24.31 -3.80 15.14
C GLU A 108 -24.77 -2.35 15.36
N ALA A 109 -24.44 -1.76 16.51
CA ALA A 109 -24.78 -0.36 16.80
C ALA A 109 -24.11 0.64 15.83
N LEU A 110 -22.86 0.35 15.42
CA LEU A 110 -22.14 1.20 14.47
C LEU A 110 -22.70 1.05 13.05
N TYR A 111 -23.06 -0.17 12.63
CA TYR A 111 -23.74 -0.42 11.37
C TYR A 111 -25.04 0.39 11.26
N GLU A 112 -25.92 0.28 12.26
CA GLU A 112 -27.21 0.98 12.29
C GLU A 112 -27.05 2.51 12.25
N LYS A 113 -26.05 3.06 12.96
CA LYS A 113 -25.72 4.49 12.89
C LYS A 113 -25.37 4.91 11.46
N LEU A 114 -24.49 4.16 10.80
CA LEU A 114 -23.96 4.52 9.48
C LEU A 114 -24.98 4.30 8.37
N ASP A 115 -25.81 3.26 8.46
CA ASP A 115 -26.92 3.06 7.53
C ASP A 115 -27.96 4.18 7.67
N GLY A 116 -28.25 4.61 8.90
CA GLY A 116 -29.11 5.77 9.17
C GLY A 116 -28.59 7.08 8.55
N ILE A 117 -27.26 7.31 8.55
CA ILE A 117 -26.66 8.47 7.89
C ILE A 117 -26.80 8.36 6.35
N LEU A 118 -26.62 7.17 5.78
CA LEU A 118 -26.74 6.95 4.34
C LEU A 118 -28.19 7.02 3.83
N THR A 119 -29.15 6.58 4.62
CA THR A 119 -30.57 6.53 4.26
C THR A 119 -31.32 7.81 4.66
N GLY A 120 -30.70 8.69 5.47
CA GLY A 120 -31.30 9.93 5.94
C GLY A 120 -32.26 9.74 7.11
N ALA A 121 -32.19 8.60 7.80
CA ALA A 121 -32.99 8.26 8.98
C ALA A 121 -32.09 7.76 10.12
N PRO A 122 -31.29 8.64 10.76
CA PRO A 122 -30.45 8.23 11.88
C PRO A 122 -31.32 7.73 13.06
N PRO A 123 -31.02 6.56 13.66
CA PRO A 123 -31.74 6.09 14.84
C PRO A 123 -31.47 6.99 16.06
N ALA A 124 -32.51 7.22 16.87
CA ALA A 124 -32.41 8.03 18.08
C ALA A 124 -31.40 7.42 19.08
N PRO A 125 -30.52 8.23 19.71
CA PRO A 125 -29.51 7.73 20.62
C PRO A 125 -30.14 7.04 21.84
N LYS A 126 -29.83 5.75 22.04
CA LYS A 126 -30.18 5.04 23.28
C LYS A 126 -29.21 5.39 24.42
N PRO A 127 -29.66 5.45 25.68
CA PRO A 127 -28.85 5.90 26.81
C PRO A 127 -27.63 5.01 27.06
N GLN A 128 -26.48 5.65 27.23
CA GLN A 128 -25.21 5.02 27.59
C GLN A 128 -25.27 4.46 29.03
N PRO A 129 -24.79 3.22 29.30
CA PRO A 129 -24.73 2.68 30.65
C PRO A 129 -23.82 3.52 31.56
N LYS A 130 -24.33 3.84 32.75
CA LYS A 130 -23.64 4.64 33.78
C LYS A 130 -22.39 3.90 34.29
N PRO A 131 -21.22 4.56 34.41
CA PRO A 131 -20.02 3.94 34.96
C PRO A 131 -20.27 3.41 36.37
N GLN A 132 -19.90 2.15 36.60
CA GLN A 132 -19.94 1.51 37.91
C GLN A 132 -18.84 2.12 38.80
N PRO A 133 -19.14 2.48 40.06
CA PRO A 133 -18.19 3.17 40.94
C PRO A 133 -17.00 2.28 41.29
N THR A 134 -15.82 2.89 41.24
CA THR A 134 -14.54 2.36 41.70
C THR A 134 -14.60 1.98 43.20
N PRO A 135 -14.00 0.85 43.61
CA PRO A 135 -13.85 0.52 45.02
C PRO A 135 -12.93 1.54 45.71
N VAL A 136 -13.38 2.02 46.86
CA VAL A 136 -12.67 2.92 47.76
C VAL A 136 -11.36 2.25 48.25
N PRO A 137 -10.23 2.97 48.30
CA PRO A 137 -8.99 2.43 48.85
C PRO A 137 -9.10 2.24 50.37
N THR A 138 -8.79 1.04 50.83
CA THR A 138 -8.66 0.68 52.24
C THR A 138 -7.46 1.41 52.87
N PRO A 139 -7.55 1.96 54.09
CA PRO A 139 -6.46 2.72 54.71
C PRO A 139 -5.26 1.84 55.08
N ALA A 140 -4.07 2.43 54.96
CA ALA A 140 -2.79 1.86 55.36
C ALA A 140 -2.75 1.51 56.86
N PRO A 141 -2.14 0.37 57.25
CA PRO A 141 -1.85 0.08 58.65
C PRO A 141 -0.79 1.05 59.19
N LYS A 142 -1.12 1.57 60.37
CA LYS A 142 -0.35 2.45 61.24
C LYS A 142 0.92 1.74 61.74
N ASP A 143 2.03 2.47 61.80
CA ASP A 143 3.31 2.03 62.37
C ASP A 143 3.16 1.47 63.80
N PRO A 144 3.83 0.36 64.16
CA PRO A 144 4.00 -0.03 65.55
C PRO A 144 5.18 0.74 66.20
N PRO A 145 5.13 0.98 67.52
CA PRO A 145 6.08 1.83 68.21
C PRO A 145 7.43 1.15 68.47
N LYS A 146 8.45 2.01 68.48
CA LYS A 146 9.83 1.80 68.89
C LYS A 146 9.97 1.08 70.25
N PRO A 147 10.73 -0.02 70.34
CA PRO A 147 11.21 -0.52 71.62
C PRO A 147 12.52 0.17 72.02
N ASP A 148 12.59 0.50 73.31
CA ASP A 148 13.76 1.03 73.99
C ASP A 148 14.96 0.08 73.97
N GLN A 149 16.11 0.74 74.02
CA GLN A 149 17.47 0.22 74.09
C GLN A 149 17.72 -0.54 75.40
N PRO A 150 18.36 -1.72 75.37
CA PRO A 150 19.16 -2.17 76.50
C PRO A 150 20.67 -2.14 76.21
N ALA A 151 21.41 -1.87 77.28
CA ALA A 151 22.87 -1.75 77.40
C ALA A 151 23.65 -3.03 76.99
N PRO A 152 24.98 -2.93 76.77
CA PRO A 152 25.78 -3.98 76.13
C PRO A 152 26.11 -5.11 77.11
N VAL A 153 26.05 -6.35 76.61
CA VAL A 153 26.47 -7.57 77.33
C VAL A 153 27.54 -8.29 76.47
N PRO A 154 28.58 -8.91 77.08
CA PRO A 154 29.83 -9.24 76.39
C PRO A 154 29.72 -10.33 75.31
N VAL A 155 30.60 -10.20 74.32
CA VAL A 155 30.89 -11.15 73.24
C VAL A 155 31.18 -12.56 73.79
N PRO A 156 30.41 -13.60 73.39
CA PRO A 156 30.83 -14.99 73.54
C PRO A 156 31.79 -15.38 72.41
N ALA A 157 32.82 -16.12 72.80
CA ALA A 157 33.82 -16.78 71.95
C ALA A 157 33.20 -17.61 70.81
N PRO A 158 33.95 -17.84 69.69
CA PRO A 158 33.44 -18.57 68.53
C PRO A 158 33.00 -19.99 68.90
N ALA A 159 31.72 -20.28 68.66
CA ALA A 159 31.18 -21.62 68.74
C ALA A 159 31.82 -22.51 67.66
N PRO A 160 32.20 -23.76 67.98
CA PRO A 160 32.75 -24.70 67.01
C PRO A 160 31.74 -25.00 65.90
N ALA A 161 32.25 -25.20 64.68
CA ALA A 161 31.46 -25.55 63.51
C ALA A 161 30.50 -26.72 63.82
N PRO A 162 29.21 -26.63 63.47
CA PRO A 162 28.26 -27.71 63.72
C PRO A 162 28.69 -28.96 62.94
N THR A 163 28.74 -30.08 63.65
CA THR A 163 28.85 -31.42 63.09
C THR A 163 27.77 -31.58 62.00
N PRO A 164 28.08 -32.07 60.79
CA PRO A 164 27.08 -32.26 59.75
C PRO A 164 25.94 -33.14 60.29
N PRO A 165 24.67 -32.72 60.13
CA PRO A 165 23.54 -33.50 60.60
C PRO A 165 23.59 -34.87 59.94
N ALA A 166 23.41 -35.93 60.73
CA ALA A 166 23.36 -37.29 60.21
C ALA A 166 22.31 -37.37 59.08
N THR A 167 22.72 -37.88 57.92
CA THR A 167 21.86 -38.08 56.77
C THR A 167 20.75 -39.07 57.12
N VAL A 168 19.49 -38.69 56.90
CA VAL A 168 18.32 -39.53 57.23
C VAL A 168 17.71 -40.08 55.94
N LYS A 169 17.37 -41.38 55.93
CA LYS A 169 16.57 -41.98 54.87
C LYS A 169 15.17 -41.37 54.88
N LEU A 170 14.71 -40.89 53.73
CA LEU A 170 13.39 -40.28 53.60
C LEU A 170 12.28 -41.32 53.79
N GLY A 171 11.31 -41.02 54.68
CA GLY A 171 10.08 -41.81 54.78
C GLY A 171 9.21 -41.70 53.53
N TYR A 172 8.31 -42.66 53.30
CA TYR A 172 7.55 -42.84 52.06
C TYR A 172 6.91 -41.54 51.49
N PRO A 173 6.20 -40.70 52.28
CA PRO A 173 5.62 -39.45 51.76
C PRO A 173 6.66 -38.39 51.33
N HIS A 174 7.81 -38.34 52.02
CA HIS A 174 8.90 -37.42 51.69
C HIS A 174 9.71 -37.91 50.49
N ALA A 175 9.84 -39.22 50.31
CA ALA A 175 10.53 -39.82 49.16
C ALA A 175 9.78 -39.56 47.84
N ASP A 176 8.46 -39.68 47.82
CA ASP A 176 7.63 -39.36 46.65
C ASP A 176 7.66 -37.86 46.32
N THR A 177 7.56 -37.01 47.35
CA THR A 177 7.69 -35.56 47.20
C THR A 177 9.06 -35.18 46.65
N PHE A 178 10.13 -35.82 47.12
CA PHE A 178 11.49 -35.60 46.64
C PHE A 178 11.66 -36.05 45.19
N LYS A 179 11.12 -37.21 44.80
CA LYS A 179 11.14 -37.71 43.41
C LYS A 179 10.44 -36.74 42.45
N ASN A 180 9.27 -36.24 42.81
CA ASN A 180 8.55 -35.25 42.00
C ASN A 180 9.34 -33.92 41.91
N THR A 181 9.95 -33.49 43.03
CA THR A 181 10.80 -32.30 43.07
C THR A 181 12.02 -32.44 42.16
N LEU A 182 12.67 -33.61 42.16
CA LEU A 182 13.79 -33.93 41.27
C LEU A 182 13.39 -33.96 39.79
N PHE A 183 12.21 -34.48 39.47
CA PHE A 183 11.69 -34.46 38.10
C PHE A 183 11.55 -33.03 37.57
N THR A 184 10.95 -32.13 38.36
CA THR A 184 10.84 -30.71 37.99
C THR A 184 12.21 -30.02 37.97
N LEU A 185 13.13 -30.35 38.89
CA LEU A 185 14.50 -29.84 38.88
C LEU A 185 15.24 -30.20 37.58
N ASN A 186 15.17 -31.45 37.14
CA ASN A 186 15.80 -31.88 35.89
C ASN A 186 15.27 -31.09 34.69
N ARG A 187 13.97 -30.78 34.68
CA ARG A 187 13.36 -29.92 33.65
C ARG A 187 13.90 -28.49 33.72
N VAL A 188 13.98 -27.90 34.92
CA VAL A 188 14.55 -26.57 35.14
C VAL A 188 15.98 -26.50 34.63
N GLU A 189 16.81 -27.50 34.93
CA GLU A 189 18.19 -27.58 34.44
C GLU A 189 18.24 -27.71 32.91
N GLN A 190 17.39 -28.55 32.32
CA GLN A 190 17.34 -28.72 30.87
C GLN A 190 16.93 -27.43 30.15
N ASP A 191 15.90 -26.74 30.64
CA ASP A 191 15.44 -25.48 30.04
C ASP A 191 16.45 -24.34 30.27
N THR A 192 17.12 -24.31 31.43
CA THR A 192 18.26 -23.39 31.70
C THR A 192 19.42 -23.64 30.73
N ALA A 193 19.76 -24.91 30.46
CA ALA A 193 20.83 -25.24 29.52
C ALA A 193 20.50 -24.79 28.08
N LYS A 194 19.23 -24.91 27.66
CA LYS A 194 18.77 -24.37 26.36
C LYS A 194 18.93 -22.85 26.28
N LEU A 195 18.54 -22.14 27.33
CA LEU A 195 18.69 -20.67 27.40
C LEU A 195 20.16 -20.25 27.35
N ALA A 196 21.03 -20.95 28.08
CA ALA A 196 22.46 -20.70 28.07
C ALA A 196 23.08 -20.95 26.68
N ALA A 197 22.63 -21.98 25.97
CA ALA A 197 23.04 -22.23 24.59
C ALA A 197 22.60 -21.09 23.64
N SER A 198 21.34 -20.66 23.70
CA SER A 198 20.87 -19.51 22.91
C SER A 198 21.64 -18.23 23.23
N MET A 199 21.96 -17.99 24.50
CA MET A 199 22.78 -16.85 24.90
C MET A 199 24.21 -16.94 24.31
N ALA A 200 24.81 -18.14 24.31
CA ALA A 200 26.14 -18.37 23.76
C ALA A 200 26.18 -18.17 22.23
N GLU A 201 25.08 -18.45 21.53
CA GLU A 201 24.95 -18.18 20.09
C GLU A 201 24.79 -16.67 19.78
N CYS A 202 24.04 -15.94 20.61
CA CYS A 202 23.75 -14.52 20.35
C CYS A 202 24.87 -13.56 20.80
N ARG A 203 25.54 -13.87 21.91
CA ARG A 203 26.57 -13.01 22.52
C ARG A 203 27.77 -12.64 21.62
N PRO A 204 28.30 -13.52 20.74
CA PRO A 204 29.46 -13.18 19.90
C PRO A 204 29.10 -12.30 18.70
N LEU A 205 27.83 -12.05 18.40
CA LEU A 205 27.43 -11.21 17.27
C LEU A 205 27.86 -9.76 17.50
N GLU A 206 28.59 -9.19 16.55
CA GLU A 206 29.04 -7.78 16.64
C GLU A 206 27.85 -6.81 16.69
N ASP A 207 26.87 -7.01 15.80
CA ASP A 207 25.62 -6.27 15.82
C ASP A 207 24.54 -7.05 16.59
N GLN A 208 24.40 -6.73 17.87
CA GLN A 208 23.36 -7.34 18.72
C GLN A 208 21.94 -7.05 18.22
N LEU A 209 21.70 -5.99 17.44
CA LEU A 209 20.38 -5.68 16.87
C LEU A 209 20.03 -6.56 15.66
N SER A 210 20.97 -7.39 15.19
CA SER A 210 20.70 -8.42 14.17
C SER A 210 20.08 -9.69 14.75
N VAL A 211 20.15 -9.88 16.08
CA VAL A 211 19.48 -11.00 16.76
C VAL A 211 17.98 -10.90 16.52
N SER A 212 17.35 -11.99 16.13
CA SER A 212 15.90 -12.01 15.90
C SER A 212 15.14 -11.68 17.18
N HIS A 213 14.26 -10.67 17.13
CA HIS A 213 13.34 -10.33 18.23
C HIS A 213 12.51 -11.54 18.69
N ARG A 214 12.18 -12.46 17.78
CA ARG A 214 11.45 -13.69 18.12
C ARG A 214 12.28 -14.62 19.00
N VAL A 215 13.59 -14.72 18.75
CA VAL A 215 14.51 -15.54 19.56
C VAL A 215 14.60 -14.97 20.98
N THR A 216 14.77 -13.66 21.11
CA THR A 216 14.86 -12.99 22.42
C THR A 216 13.55 -13.08 23.19
N GLY A 217 12.41 -12.94 22.51
CA GLY A 217 11.09 -13.08 23.13
C GLY A 217 10.83 -14.51 23.60
N ALA A 218 11.14 -15.52 22.78
CA ALA A 218 11.02 -16.92 23.15
C ALA A 218 11.92 -17.30 24.34
N ALA A 219 13.15 -16.77 24.37
CA ALA A 219 14.07 -16.98 25.49
C ALA A 219 13.53 -16.38 26.79
N LEU A 220 12.95 -15.18 26.74
CA LEU A 220 12.35 -14.55 27.92
C LEU A 220 11.11 -15.31 28.43
N GLU A 221 10.23 -15.76 27.54
CA GLU A 221 9.06 -16.55 27.95
C GLU A 221 9.45 -17.89 28.56
N LEU A 222 10.42 -18.60 27.94
CA LEU A 222 10.99 -19.82 28.51
C LEU A 222 11.65 -19.54 29.87
N GLY A 223 12.39 -18.44 29.99
CA GLY A 223 13.07 -18.06 31.23
C GLY A 223 12.11 -17.74 32.37
N LYS A 224 11.03 -16.99 32.12
CA LYS A 224 9.97 -16.71 33.10
C LYS A 224 9.28 -17.98 33.58
N GLU A 225 8.93 -18.87 32.66
CA GLU A 225 8.32 -20.17 33.01
C GLU A 225 9.28 -21.04 33.81
N THR A 226 10.57 -21.07 33.44
CA THR A 226 11.61 -21.81 34.17
C THR A 226 11.83 -21.25 35.57
N LEU A 227 11.79 -19.92 35.76
CA LEU A 227 11.85 -19.28 37.07
C LEU A 227 10.67 -19.69 37.96
N ARG A 228 9.46 -19.73 37.38
CA ARG A 228 8.26 -20.20 38.07
C ARG A 228 8.40 -21.66 38.51
N GLN A 229 8.89 -22.53 37.63
CA GLN A 229 9.16 -23.94 37.96
C GLN A 229 10.23 -24.10 39.04
N ALA A 230 11.30 -23.31 38.98
CA ALA A 230 12.33 -23.27 40.01
C ALA A 230 11.76 -22.87 41.38
N GLY A 231 10.75 -21.97 41.41
CA GLY A 231 9.96 -21.65 42.59
C GLY A 231 9.23 -22.85 43.18
N PHE A 232 8.57 -23.67 42.35
CA PHE A 232 7.94 -24.91 42.81
C PHE A 232 8.93 -25.94 43.34
N VAL A 233 10.11 -26.06 42.70
CA VAL A 233 11.18 -26.95 43.20
C VAL A 233 11.65 -26.50 44.58
N GLN A 234 11.83 -25.19 44.79
CA GLN A 234 12.17 -24.63 46.10
C GLN A 234 11.10 -24.96 47.15
N ALA A 235 9.82 -24.71 46.85
CA ALA A 235 8.72 -25.03 47.75
C ALA A 235 8.59 -26.54 48.03
N GLY A 236 8.96 -27.39 47.06
CA GLY A 236 9.07 -28.84 47.24
C GLY A 236 10.14 -29.22 48.27
N PHE A 237 11.31 -28.59 48.21
CA PHE A 237 12.38 -28.81 49.19
C PHE A 237 12.06 -28.28 50.59
N GLU A 238 11.18 -27.29 50.73
CA GLU A 238 10.71 -26.80 52.03
C GLU A 238 9.81 -27.81 52.76
N LYS A 239 9.19 -28.73 52.01
CA LYS A 239 8.33 -29.81 52.54
C LYS A 239 9.10 -31.09 52.89
N ILE A 240 10.42 -31.10 52.73
CA ILE A 240 11.27 -32.29 52.91
C ILE A 240 12.34 -31.98 53.98
N PRO A 241 12.69 -32.92 54.88
CA PRO A 241 13.76 -32.72 55.85
C PRO A 241 15.08 -32.31 55.19
N ALA A 242 15.71 -31.24 55.70
CA ALA A 242 16.91 -30.66 55.11
C ALA A 242 18.14 -31.61 55.14
N ASN A 243 18.18 -32.55 56.09
CA ASN A 243 19.18 -33.60 56.21
C ASN A 243 18.77 -34.92 55.53
N GLY A 244 17.72 -34.91 54.71
CA GLY A 244 17.32 -36.04 53.89
C GLY A 244 18.39 -36.40 52.86
N GLU A 245 18.56 -37.69 52.61
CA GLU A 245 19.51 -38.20 51.61
C GLU A 245 19.28 -37.54 50.22
N GLY A 246 20.34 -36.97 49.64
CA GLY A 246 20.32 -36.30 48.33
C GLY A 246 19.72 -34.88 48.29
N VAL A 247 19.06 -34.41 49.36
CA VAL A 247 18.38 -33.10 49.38
C VAL A 247 19.37 -31.94 49.27
N ALA A 248 20.52 -32.01 49.95
CA ALA A 248 21.53 -30.95 49.91
C ALA A 248 22.13 -30.77 48.51
N GLU A 249 22.42 -31.87 47.81
CA GLU A 249 22.95 -31.84 46.44
C GLU A 249 21.90 -31.30 45.45
N ALA A 250 20.64 -31.73 45.58
CA ALA A 250 19.55 -31.23 44.75
C ALA A 250 19.29 -29.72 44.96
N LYS A 251 19.45 -29.21 46.19
CA LYS A 251 19.40 -27.77 46.48
C LYS A 251 20.55 -27.00 45.82
N LYS A 252 21.76 -27.55 45.83
CA LYS A 252 22.93 -26.96 45.16
C LYS A 252 22.72 -26.87 43.65
N ARG A 253 22.25 -27.96 43.04
CA ARG A 253 21.86 -28.02 41.63
C ARG A 253 20.84 -26.94 41.25
N LEU A 254 19.78 -26.78 42.06
CA LEU A 254 18.79 -25.72 41.85
C LEU A 254 19.42 -24.31 41.94
N ALA A 255 20.33 -24.08 42.89
CA ALA A 255 21.02 -22.80 43.03
C ALA A 255 21.87 -22.47 41.79
N THR A 256 22.66 -23.43 41.30
CA THR A 256 23.45 -23.27 40.07
C THR A 256 22.56 -23.02 38.85
N ALA A 257 21.46 -23.76 38.70
CA ALA A 257 20.50 -23.53 37.61
C ALA A 257 19.89 -22.12 37.68
N ARG A 258 19.51 -21.65 38.88
CA ARG A 258 18.97 -20.30 39.07
C ARG A 258 19.96 -19.19 38.74
N GLU A 259 21.23 -19.36 39.09
CA GLU A 259 22.27 -18.38 38.77
C GLU A 259 22.49 -18.25 37.25
N SER A 260 22.56 -19.39 36.55
CA SER A 260 22.65 -19.43 35.09
C SER A 260 21.40 -18.84 34.43
N LEU A 261 20.22 -19.17 34.94
CA LEU A 261 18.94 -18.63 34.46
C LEU A 261 18.85 -17.12 34.63
N ASN A 262 19.22 -16.58 35.80
CA ASN A 262 19.25 -15.14 36.05
C ASN A 262 20.23 -14.42 35.12
N SER A 263 21.38 -15.03 34.85
CA SER A 263 22.37 -14.49 33.90
C SER A 263 21.80 -14.42 32.47
N CYS A 264 21.08 -15.45 32.04
CA CYS A 264 20.40 -15.47 30.73
C CYS A 264 19.32 -14.38 30.66
N MET A 265 18.51 -14.24 31.71
CA MET A 265 17.46 -13.21 31.78
C MET A 265 18.06 -11.79 31.74
N ALA A 266 19.14 -11.55 32.48
CA ALA A 266 19.83 -10.26 32.49
C ALA A 266 20.42 -9.87 31.12
N TYR A 267 20.75 -10.86 30.28
CA TYR A 267 21.18 -10.64 28.90
C TYR A 267 20.01 -10.38 27.95
N PHE A 268 19.01 -11.27 27.93
CA PHE A 268 17.93 -11.20 26.95
C PHE A 268 16.94 -10.07 27.21
N GLN A 269 16.73 -9.66 28.46
CA GLN A 269 15.74 -8.64 28.83
C GLN A 269 16.01 -7.29 28.15
N PRO A 270 17.18 -6.63 28.36
CA PRO A 270 17.46 -5.34 27.72
C PRO A 270 17.62 -5.44 26.20
N LEU A 271 18.05 -6.59 25.69
CA LEU A 271 18.16 -6.81 24.25
C LEU A 271 16.78 -6.89 23.58
N ASN A 272 15.87 -7.66 24.16
CA ASN A 272 14.51 -7.78 23.67
C ASN A 272 13.77 -6.44 23.70
N GLU A 273 13.95 -5.63 24.75
CA GLU A 273 13.34 -4.30 24.83
C GLU A 273 13.80 -3.38 23.68
N LYS A 274 15.10 -3.38 23.36
CA LYS A 274 15.64 -2.64 22.21
C LYS A 274 15.09 -3.16 20.88
N LEU A 275 15.06 -4.48 20.71
CA LEU A 275 14.55 -5.12 19.50
C LEU A 275 13.05 -4.87 19.32
N ALA A 276 12.26 -4.89 20.40
CA ALA A 276 10.83 -4.60 20.38
C ALA A 276 10.55 -3.16 19.93
N GLN A 277 11.33 -2.19 20.42
CA GLN A 277 11.25 -0.80 19.97
C GLN A 277 11.68 -0.64 18.51
N LEU A 278 12.72 -1.39 18.09
CA LEU A 278 13.24 -1.34 16.72
C LEU A 278 12.23 -1.85 15.69
N VAL A 279 11.43 -2.86 16.04
CA VAL A 279 10.42 -3.44 15.14
C VAL A 279 9.04 -2.80 15.30
N ASP A 280 8.89 -1.79 16.15
CA ASP A 280 7.62 -1.11 16.37
C ASP A 280 7.20 -0.36 15.10
N PRO A 281 6.07 -0.73 14.45
CA PRO A 281 5.61 -0.06 13.23
C PRO A 281 5.33 1.43 13.42
N THR A 282 5.05 1.89 14.65
CA THR A 282 4.80 3.30 14.93
C THR A 282 6.05 4.18 14.77
N ALA A 283 7.24 3.58 14.79
CA ALA A 283 8.50 4.27 14.48
C ALA A 283 8.67 4.59 12.98
N TYR A 284 7.79 4.05 12.12
CA TYR A 284 7.88 4.13 10.66
C TYR A 284 6.65 4.79 10.03
N PRO A 285 6.41 6.10 10.24
CA PRO A 285 5.20 6.77 9.77
C PRO A 285 5.04 6.79 8.24
N SER A 286 6.16 6.75 7.49
CA SER A 286 6.14 6.78 6.03
C SER A 286 5.93 5.41 5.37
N LEU A 287 5.94 4.31 6.14
CA LEU A 287 5.96 2.95 5.60
C LEU A 287 4.79 2.67 4.67
N GLN A 288 3.57 3.05 5.06
CA GLN A 288 2.39 2.77 4.24
C GLN A 288 2.44 3.54 2.92
N THR A 289 2.83 4.81 2.96
CA THR A 289 2.98 5.63 1.74
C THR A 289 4.10 5.10 0.84
N ASP A 290 5.21 4.60 1.40
CA ASP A 290 6.28 3.98 0.62
C ASP A 290 5.84 2.64 0.00
N LEU A 291 5.04 1.83 0.70
CA LEU A 291 4.47 0.60 0.14
C LEU A 291 3.48 0.88 -1.01
N GLU A 292 2.62 1.90 -0.84
CA GLU A 292 1.74 2.37 -1.91
C GLU A 292 2.54 2.84 -3.12
N ARG A 293 3.61 3.63 -2.89
CA ARG A 293 4.53 4.08 -3.94
C ARG A 293 5.17 2.90 -4.68
N LEU A 294 5.70 1.90 -3.97
CA LEU A 294 6.28 0.71 -4.61
C LEU A 294 5.28 -0.02 -5.50
N ARG A 295 4.04 -0.18 -5.01
CA ARG A 295 2.96 -0.84 -5.75
C ARG A 295 2.61 -0.05 -7.02
N ASP A 296 2.50 1.26 -6.90
CA ASP A 296 2.15 2.13 -8.03
C ASP A 296 3.28 2.16 -9.07
N LEU A 297 4.55 2.24 -8.65
CA LEU A 297 5.71 2.11 -9.54
C LEU A 297 5.75 0.76 -10.25
N SER A 298 5.49 -0.35 -9.52
CA SER A 298 5.43 -1.69 -10.09
C SER A 298 4.35 -1.82 -11.17
N SER A 299 3.22 -1.11 -11.04
CA SER A 299 2.11 -1.18 -11.99
C SER A 299 2.48 -0.74 -13.41
N ALA A 300 3.45 0.18 -13.56
CA ALA A 300 3.92 0.67 -14.86
C ALA A 300 4.62 -0.42 -15.69
N TYR A 301 5.12 -1.48 -15.05
CA TYR A 301 5.87 -2.57 -15.68
C TYR A 301 5.03 -3.85 -15.88
N ARG A 302 3.76 -3.85 -15.46
CA ARG A 302 2.87 -5.01 -15.63
C ARG A 302 2.42 -5.15 -17.09
N ASP A 303 2.23 -6.40 -17.50
CA ASP A 303 1.74 -6.79 -18.83
C ASP A 303 2.49 -6.10 -19.99
N PRO A 304 3.83 -6.27 -20.09
CA PRO A 304 4.64 -5.57 -21.09
C PRO A 304 4.14 -5.78 -22.53
N ALA A 305 3.64 -6.98 -22.84
CA ALA A 305 3.05 -7.28 -24.14
C ALA A 305 1.81 -6.43 -24.48
N MET A 306 1.03 -6.01 -23.48
CA MET A 306 -0.10 -5.10 -23.69
C MET A 306 0.39 -3.65 -23.79
N GLN A 307 1.31 -3.25 -22.90
CA GLN A 307 1.89 -1.90 -22.89
C GLN A 307 2.52 -1.54 -24.24
N PHE A 308 3.42 -2.36 -24.77
CA PHE A 308 4.10 -2.07 -26.04
C PHE A 308 3.19 -2.11 -27.27
N ARG A 309 2.02 -2.79 -27.20
CA ARG A 309 1.09 -2.87 -28.34
C ARG A 309 0.00 -1.81 -28.33
N GLN A 310 -0.53 -1.50 -27.14
CA GLN A 310 -1.73 -0.66 -26.99
C GLN A 310 -1.43 0.68 -26.32
N ASN A 311 -0.35 0.79 -25.55
CA ASN A 311 -0.05 1.97 -24.75
C ASN A 311 1.42 2.40 -24.90
N ARG A 312 1.84 2.61 -26.16
CA ARG A 312 3.24 2.88 -26.55
C ARG A 312 3.85 4.07 -25.82
N ALA A 313 3.10 5.15 -25.63
CA ALA A 313 3.55 6.32 -24.89
C ALA A 313 3.84 5.99 -23.42
N ALA A 314 2.96 5.26 -22.74
CA ALA A 314 3.20 4.82 -21.37
C ALA A 314 4.39 3.86 -21.27
N ALA A 315 4.57 2.99 -22.27
CA ALA A 315 5.72 2.09 -22.33
C ALA A 315 7.04 2.87 -22.52
N ALA A 316 7.06 3.90 -23.37
CA ALA A 316 8.22 4.78 -23.53
C ALA A 316 8.57 5.50 -22.21
N ASP A 317 7.56 6.08 -21.55
CA ASP A 317 7.72 6.73 -20.24
C ASP A 317 8.25 5.77 -19.17
N ALA A 318 7.71 4.55 -19.10
CA ALA A 318 8.13 3.53 -18.15
C ALA A 318 9.57 3.07 -18.41
N PHE A 319 9.97 2.94 -19.68
CA PHE A 319 11.34 2.60 -20.05
C PHE A 319 12.33 3.67 -19.58
N GLN A 320 12.03 4.94 -19.86
CA GLN A 320 12.90 6.07 -19.46
C GLN A 320 13.04 6.20 -17.94
N GLN A 321 12.00 5.85 -17.19
CA GLN A 321 11.97 5.96 -15.73
C GLN A 321 12.44 4.68 -15.00
N SER A 322 12.83 3.65 -15.74
CA SER A 322 13.19 2.31 -15.24
C SER A 322 14.26 2.34 -14.16
N ASP A 323 15.33 3.11 -14.36
CA ASP A 323 16.43 3.18 -13.40
C ASP A 323 16.07 4.00 -12.16
N ALA A 324 15.29 5.07 -12.33
CA ALA A 324 14.78 5.85 -11.21
C ALA A 324 13.83 5.02 -10.33
N ALA A 325 13.00 4.15 -10.93
CA ALA A 325 12.10 3.28 -10.20
C ALA A 325 12.87 2.23 -9.38
N LEU A 326 13.93 1.65 -9.95
CA LEU A 326 14.81 0.74 -9.22
C LEU A 326 15.53 1.45 -8.07
N ALA A 327 16.07 2.65 -8.32
CA ALA A 327 16.73 3.46 -7.29
C ALA A 327 15.79 3.78 -6.12
N GLU A 328 14.53 4.12 -6.41
CA GLU A 328 13.53 4.39 -5.38
C GLU A 328 13.18 3.14 -4.56
N CYS A 329 13.07 1.97 -5.20
CA CYS A 329 12.93 0.70 -4.48
C CYS A 329 14.12 0.46 -3.55
N LYS A 330 15.36 0.65 -4.02
CA LYS A 330 16.55 0.48 -3.17
C LYS A 330 16.62 1.48 -2.02
N ARG A 331 16.19 2.72 -2.23
CA ARG A 331 16.06 3.71 -1.15
C ARG A 331 15.08 3.24 -0.08
N ILE A 332 13.91 2.75 -0.50
CA ILE A 332 12.86 2.26 0.41
C ILE A 332 13.34 1.01 1.17
N GLU A 333 13.93 0.04 0.48
CA GLU A 333 14.50 -1.16 1.10
C GLU A 333 15.55 -0.79 2.17
N ALA A 334 16.44 0.16 1.88
CA ALA A 334 17.44 0.66 2.82
C ALA A 334 16.81 1.37 4.03
N ALA A 335 15.76 2.17 3.83
CA ALA A 335 15.06 2.87 4.90
C ALA A 335 14.42 1.90 5.92
N TYR A 336 14.00 0.72 5.46
CA TYR A 336 13.34 -0.31 6.26
C TYR A 336 14.22 -1.56 6.50
N ALA A 337 15.53 -1.45 6.29
CA ALA A 337 16.46 -2.59 6.35
C ALA A 337 16.37 -3.38 7.67
N ARG A 338 16.13 -2.69 8.80
CA ARG A 338 15.97 -3.36 10.11
C ARG A 338 14.69 -4.18 10.20
N LEU A 339 13.57 -3.68 9.66
CA LEU A 339 12.33 -4.44 9.59
C LEU A 339 12.46 -5.68 8.69
N VAL A 340 13.18 -5.54 7.57
CA VAL A 340 13.50 -6.63 6.63
C VAL A 340 14.39 -7.67 7.31
N GLN A 341 15.48 -7.25 7.95
CA GLN A 341 16.41 -8.13 8.67
C GLN A 341 15.72 -8.90 9.79
N GLN A 342 14.79 -8.26 10.50
CA GLN A 342 14.03 -8.87 11.60
C GLN A 342 12.86 -9.75 11.13
N ASP A 343 12.67 -9.88 9.81
CA ASP A 343 11.57 -10.66 9.20
C ASP A 343 10.19 -10.26 9.79
N THR A 344 9.96 -8.97 9.98
CA THR A 344 8.64 -8.47 10.39
C THR A 344 7.64 -8.59 9.23
N PRO A 345 6.32 -8.64 9.47
CA PRO A 345 5.34 -8.56 8.38
C PRO A 345 5.55 -7.35 7.46
N GLU A 346 5.88 -6.21 8.05
CA GLU A 346 6.19 -4.95 7.38
C GLU A 346 7.45 -5.07 6.53
N GLY A 347 8.52 -5.64 7.08
CA GLY A 347 9.77 -5.91 6.36
C GLY A 347 9.58 -6.87 5.18
N ARG A 348 8.79 -7.94 5.37
CA ARG A 348 8.42 -8.84 4.26
C ARG A 348 7.60 -8.12 3.18
N ALA A 349 6.70 -7.22 3.56
CA ALA A 349 5.92 -6.43 2.61
C ALA A 349 6.83 -5.52 1.77
N VAL A 350 7.81 -4.85 2.38
CA VAL A 350 8.80 -4.03 1.66
C VAL A 350 9.62 -4.91 0.72
N LYS A 351 10.21 -5.99 1.24
CA LYS A 351 11.04 -6.91 0.45
C LYS A 351 10.28 -7.47 -0.75
N SER A 352 9.10 -8.05 -0.52
CA SER A 352 8.28 -8.61 -1.61
C SER A 352 7.82 -7.57 -2.62
N SER A 353 7.50 -6.35 -2.20
CA SER A 353 7.12 -5.27 -3.12
C SER A 353 8.28 -4.85 -4.02
N CYS A 354 9.50 -4.80 -3.47
CA CYS A 354 10.71 -4.53 -4.23
C CYS A 354 11.08 -5.67 -5.19
N GLU A 355 11.04 -6.93 -4.73
CA GLU A 355 11.26 -8.11 -5.57
C GLU A 355 10.26 -8.15 -6.75
N ASN A 356 8.97 -7.89 -6.49
CA ASN A 356 7.95 -7.81 -7.54
C ASN A 356 8.22 -6.69 -8.56
N LEU A 357 8.72 -5.54 -8.12
CA LEU A 357 9.09 -4.44 -9.01
C LEU A 357 10.29 -4.83 -9.87
N GLU A 358 11.32 -5.43 -9.28
CA GLU A 358 12.53 -5.88 -9.98
C GLU A 358 12.19 -6.94 -11.03
N GLU A 359 11.37 -7.93 -10.69
CA GLU A 359 10.92 -8.97 -11.62
C GLU A 359 10.10 -8.39 -12.78
N ALA A 360 9.10 -7.55 -12.47
CA ALA A 360 8.28 -6.91 -13.49
C ALA A 360 9.12 -6.01 -14.42
N ARG A 361 10.06 -5.24 -13.86
CA ARG A 361 11.00 -4.41 -14.61
C ARG A 361 11.91 -5.26 -15.51
N ALA A 362 12.43 -6.39 -15.02
CA ALA A 362 13.28 -7.28 -15.80
C ALA A 362 12.52 -7.82 -17.02
N ALA A 363 11.30 -8.34 -16.82
CA ALA A 363 10.44 -8.80 -17.91
C ALA A 363 10.10 -7.68 -18.91
N PHE A 364 9.83 -6.47 -18.41
CA PHE A 364 9.58 -5.30 -19.24
C PHE A 364 10.79 -4.93 -20.11
N LEU A 365 12.00 -4.91 -19.55
CA LEU A 365 13.24 -4.60 -20.28
C LEU A 365 13.58 -5.66 -21.33
N THR A 366 13.30 -6.95 -21.07
CA THR A 366 13.39 -8.00 -22.09
C THR A 366 12.42 -7.72 -23.24
N GLY A 367 11.16 -7.40 -22.94
CA GLY A 367 10.17 -7.03 -23.95
C GLY A 367 10.57 -5.77 -24.74
N ALA A 368 11.15 -4.77 -24.08
CA ALA A 368 11.65 -3.56 -24.72
C ALA A 368 12.73 -3.88 -25.76
N ALA A 369 13.67 -4.77 -25.43
CA ALA A 369 14.74 -5.17 -26.35
C ALA A 369 14.20 -5.92 -27.58
N GLU A 370 13.18 -6.77 -27.40
CA GLU A 370 12.51 -7.48 -28.50
C GLU A 370 11.75 -6.50 -29.41
N VAL A 371 10.97 -5.60 -28.81
CA VAL A 371 10.17 -4.60 -29.53
C VAL A 371 11.08 -3.63 -30.28
N SER A 372 12.14 -3.11 -29.65
CA SER A 372 13.14 -2.26 -30.31
C SER A 372 13.77 -2.91 -31.54
N ARG A 373 13.96 -4.24 -31.53
CA ARG A 373 14.48 -4.98 -32.68
C ARG A 373 13.44 -5.11 -33.81
N ALA A 374 12.16 -5.25 -33.48
CA ALA A 374 11.08 -5.48 -34.44
C ALA A 374 10.53 -4.19 -35.08
N LEU A 375 10.47 -3.10 -34.30
CA LEU A 375 9.82 -1.85 -34.70
C LEU A 375 10.30 -1.27 -36.05
N PRO A 376 11.60 -1.23 -36.37
CA PRO A 376 12.04 -0.69 -37.67
C PRO A 376 11.38 -1.41 -38.85
N ALA A 377 11.38 -2.74 -38.85
CA ALA A 377 10.77 -3.52 -39.93
C ALA A 377 9.25 -3.38 -39.99
N GLU A 378 8.58 -3.24 -38.85
CA GLU A 378 7.15 -2.95 -38.81
C GLU A 378 6.82 -1.56 -39.35
N ILE A 379 7.61 -0.55 -39.00
CA ILE A 379 7.45 0.82 -39.49
C ILE A 379 7.64 0.86 -41.01
N GLU A 380 8.69 0.23 -41.54
CA GLU A 380 8.91 0.14 -42.99
C GLU A 380 7.74 -0.51 -43.72
N LYS A 381 7.15 -1.56 -43.15
CA LYS A 381 5.96 -2.21 -43.70
C LYS A 381 4.76 -1.28 -43.72
N ASP A 382 4.54 -0.54 -42.62
CA ASP A 382 3.44 0.41 -42.52
C ASP A 382 3.65 1.59 -43.48
N ILE A 383 4.89 2.08 -43.64
CA ILE A 383 5.26 3.10 -44.63
C ILE A 383 4.87 2.64 -46.03
N ALA A 384 5.32 1.44 -46.45
CA ALA A 384 5.04 0.91 -47.78
C ALA A 384 3.53 0.77 -48.06
N GLU A 385 2.75 0.39 -47.05
CA GLU A 385 1.29 0.30 -47.16
C GLU A 385 0.64 1.68 -47.30
N VAL A 386 1.09 2.67 -46.51
CA VAL A 386 0.59 4.05 -46.60
C VAL A 386 0.90 4.65 -47.98
N GLU A 387 2.11 4.45 -48.51
CA GLU A 387 2.49 4.92 -49.85
C GLU A 387 1.60 4.30 -50.94
N ARG A 388 1.33 2.99 -50.84
CA ARG A 388 0.43 2.28 -51.76
C ARG A 388 -0.98 2.86 -51.72
N VAL A 389 -1.55 3.01 -50.53
CA VAL A 389 -2.91 3.56 -50.33
C VAL A 389 -3.00 5.00 -50.82
N ALA A 390 -1.99 5.83 -50.54
CA ALA A 390 -1.93 7.21 -51.00
C ALA A 390 -1.85 7.29 -52.54
N GLY A 391 -1.02 6.45 -53.17
CA GLY A 391 -0.95 6.34 -54.63
C GLY A 391 -2.29 5.96 -55.26
N GLU A 392 -2.98 4.97 -54.71
CA GLU A 392 -4.32 4.56 -55.15
C GLU A 392 -5.37 5.66 -54.95
N ALA A 393 -5.30 6.40 -53.84
CA ALA A 393 -6.21 7.51 -53.57
C ALA A 393 -6.04 8.65 -54.59
N VAL A 394 -4.80 8.98 -54.95
CA VAL A 394 -4.52 9.98 -56.01
C VAL A 394 -5.01 9.49 -57.37
N ALA A 395 -4.64 8.25 -57.76
CA ALA A 395 -5.01 7.70 -59.06
C ALA A 395 -6.54 7.63 -59.28
N ASN A 396 -7.30 7.40 -58.20
CA ASN A 396 -8.75 7.28 -58.25
C ASN A 396 -9.50 8.53 -57.76
N GLN A 397 -8.81 9.66 -57.57
CA GLN A 397 -9.38 10.92 -57.08
C GLN A 397 -10.23 10.76 -55.80
N LYS A 398 -9.71 10.05 -54.79
CA LYS A 398 -10.39 9.79 -53.51
C LYS A 398 -9.82 10.66 -52.38
N PRO A 399 -10.17 11.95 -52.27
CA PRO A 399 -9.56 12.88 -51.32
C PRO A 399 -9.84 12.55 -49.85
N MET A 400 -10.95 11.85 -49.55
CA MET A 400 -11.32 11.46 -48.18
C MET A 400 -10.31 10.54 -47.47
N TRP A 401 -9.41 9.88 -48.22
CA TRP A 401 -8.31 9.13 -47.59
C TRP A 401 -7.28 10.04 -46.92
N PHE A 402 -7.07 11.26 -47.43
CA PHE A 402 -6.12 12.25 -46.89
C PHE A 402 -6.65 13.04 -45.69
N THR A 403 -7.95 12.93 -45.38
CA THR A 403 -8.56 13.58 -44.20
C THR A 403 -8.85 12.59 -43.06
N GLY A 404 -8.58 11.29 -43.26
CA GLY A 404 -8.86 10.26 -42.27
C GLY A 404 -7.89 9.09 -42.34
N GLY A 405 -8.13 8.14 -43.24
CA GLY A 405 -7.44 6.84 -43.26
C GLY A 405 -5.91 6.93 -43.28
N ILE A 406 -5.34 7.76 -44.15
CA ILE A 406 -3.88 7.96 -44.25
C ILE A 406 -3.33 8.66 -43.00
N PRO A 407 -3.84 9.83 -42.57
CA PRO A 407 -3.40 10.46 -41.32
C PRO A 407 -3.46 9.54 -40.09
N GLN A 408 -4.49 8.69 -39.99
CA GLN A 408 -4.61 7.72 -38.90
C GLN A 408 -3.48 6.70 -38.91
N GLN A 409 -3.15 6.15 -40.08
CA GLN A 409 -2.04 5.20 -40.24
C GLN A 409 -0.68 5.88 -39.94
N VAL A 410 -0.48 7.11 -40.41
CA VAL A 410 0.73 7.90 -40.08
C VAL A 410 0.82 8.14 -38.57
N GLY A 411 -0.29 8.42 -37.88
CA GLY A 411 -0.30 8.53 -36.42
C GLY A 411 0.16 7.24 -35.72
N PHE A 412 -0.21 6.06 -36.23
CA PHE A 412 0.29 4.80 -35.70
C PHE A 412 1.78 4.59 -35.96
N ILE A 413 2.31 5.08 -37.09
CA ILE A 413 3.74 5.08 -37.39
C ILE A 413 4.47 6.01 -36.42
N ASP A 414 3.94 7.22 -36.17
CA ASP A 414 4.52 8.18 -35.22
C ASP A 414 4.54 7.64 -33.78
N ASP A 415 3.49 6.93 -33.35
CA ASP A 415 3.46 6.25 -32.04
C ASP A 415 4.55 5.17 -31.93
N LYS A 416 4.76 4.38 -33.00
CA LYS A 416 5.81 3.36 -33.07
C LYS A 416 7.20 3.98 -33.08
N LEU A 417 7.39 5.04 -33.86
CA LEU A 417 8.66 5.78 -33.95
C LEU A 417 9.01 6.42 -32.61
N SER A 418 8.06 7.06 -31.94
CA SER A 418 8.27 7.68 -30.62
C SER A 418 8.69 6.64 -29.59
N LEU A 419 8.06 5.46 -29.59
CA LEU A 419 8.49 4.34 -28.76
C LEU A 419 9.91 3.90 -29.14
N LEU A 420 10.21 3.70 -30.43
CA LEU A 420 11.55 3.31 -30.87
C LEU A 420 12.62 4.32 -30.44
N MET A 421 12.36 5.62 -30.57
CA MET A 421 13.28 6.66 -30.12
C MET A 421 13.57 6.60 -28.61
N ALA A 422 12.57 6.21 -27.80
CA ALA A 422 12.77 6.02 -26.36
C ALA A 422 13.57 4.75 -26.05
N LEU A 423 13.33 3.65 -26.78
CA LEU A 423 13.97 2.36 -26.53
C LEU A 423 15.39 2.25 -27.12
N ASP A 424 15.60 2.84 -28.30
CA ASP A 424 16.85 2.83 -29.07
C ASP A 424 16.95 4.13 -29.91
N PRO A 425 17.56 5.19 -29.35
CA PRO A 425 17.66 6.49 -30.01
C PRO A 425 18.39 6.45 -31.36
N VAL A 426 19.33 5.50 -31.54
CA VAL A 426 20.09 5.38 -32.78
C VAL A 426 19.21 4.82 -33.89
N LYS A 427 18.56 3.68 -33.66
CA LYS A 427 17.60 3.14 -34.64
C LYS A 427 16.40 4.05 -34.85
N GLY A 428 15.96 4.74 -33.80
CA GLY A 428 14.91 5.75 -33.88
C GLY A 428 15.28 6.88 -34.83
N ALA A 429 16.49 7.43 -34.71
CA ALA A 429 16.98 8.49 -35.60
C ALA A 429 17.12 8.04 -37.06
N GLU A 430 17.58 6.81 -37.30
CA GLU A 430 17.64 6.21 -38.64
C GLU A 430 16.23 6.07 -39.26
N THR A 431 15.29 5.53 -38.48
CA THR A 431 13.90 5.31 -38.92
C THR A 431 13.14 6.63 -39.14
N LEU A 432 13.43 7.66 -38.33
CA LEU A 432 12.84 9.00 -38.48
C LEU A 432 13.06 9.56 -39.88
N ALA A 433 14.25 9.36 -40.48
CA ALA A 433 14.52 9.85 -41.83
C ALA A 433 13.56 9.27 -42.88
N HIS A 434 13.15 8.02 -42.71
CA HIS A 434 12.21 7.35 -43.62
C HIS A 434 10.78 7.84 -43.40
N VAL A 435 10.38 8.04 -42.14
CA VAL A 435 9.07 8.62 -41.80
C VAL A 435 8.93 10.06 -42.30
N GLU A 436 9.99 10.86 -42.22
CA GLU A 436 9.99 12.22 -42.78
C GLU A 436 9.94 12.22 -44.31
N ALA A 437 10.61 11.26 -44.97
CA ALA A 437 10.49 11.07 -46.41
C ALA A 437 9.06 10.69 -46.83
N LEU A 438 8.40 9.78 -46.08
CA LEU A 438 6.99 9.45 -46.25
C LEU A 438 6.12 10.71 -46.12
N LYS A 439 6.26 11.47 -45.03
CA LYS A 439 5.45 12.69 -44.78
C LYS A 439 5.62 13.72 -45.90
N ALA A 440 6.84 13.91 -46.40
CA ALA A 440 7.11 14.79 -47.54
C ALA A 440 6.47 14.28 -48.83
N GLY A 441 6.47 12.96 -49.07
CA GLY A 441 5.77 12.34 -50.20
C GLY A 441 4.25 12.52 -50.13
N LEU A 442 3.67 12.26 -48.96
CA LEU A 442 2.24 12.43 -48.70
C LEU A 442 1.79 13.89 -48.85
N ALA A 443 2.60 14.86 -48.42
CA ALA A 443 2.30 16.28 -48.61
C ALA A 443 2.17 16.63 -50.11
N LYS A 444 3.10 16.16 -50.95
CA LYS A 444 3.03 16.36 -52.40
C LYS A 444 1.79 15.72 -53.02
N GLN A 445 1.42 14.52 -52.56
CA GLN A 445 0.22 13.81 -53.03
C GLN A 445 -1.07 14.52 -52.58
N ALA A 446 -1.12 15.00 -51.33
CA ALA A 446 -2.24 15.78 -50.82
C ALA A 446 -2.43 17.08 -51.60
N ASP A 447 -1.33 17.80 -51.90
CA ASP A 447 -1.37 19.02 -52.70
C ASP A 447 -1.94 18.78 -54.12
N SER A 448 -1.64 17.63 -54.73
CA SER A 448 -2.23 17.26 -56.03
C SER A 448 -3.75 17.10 -56.01
N LEU A 449 -4.33 16.88 -54.82
CA LEU A 449 -5.77 16.76 -54.58
C LEU A 449 -6.35 17.95 -53.79
N LYS A 450 -5.60 19.04 -53.60
CA LYS A 450 -5.93 20.13 -52.66
C LYS A 450 -7.38 20.61 -52.79
N GLU A 451 -7.80 21.01 -53.99
CA GLU A 451 -9.17 21.50 -54.23
C GLU A 451 -10.25 20.45 -53.89
N LEU A 452 -10.00 19.17 -54.20
CA LEU A 452 -10.91 18.08 -53.87
C LEU A 452 -10.97 17.82 -52.36
N ILE A 453 -9.82 17.86 -51.68
CA ILE A 453 -9.72 17.71 -50.23
C ILE A 453 -10.52 18.83 -49.54
N ILE A 454 -10.26 20.09 -49.87
CA ILE A 454 -10.95 21.24 -49.24
C ILE A 454 -12.47 21.16 -49.48
N ARG A 455 -12.86 20.80 -50.70
CA ARG A 455 -14.28 20.66 -51.07
C ARG A 455 -14.97 19.55 -50.29
N GLU A 456 -14.30 18.45 -50.00
CA GLU A 456 -14.90 17.28 -49.34
C GLU A 456 -14.69 17.25 -47.82
N ASN A 457 -13.72 18.01 -47.31
CA ASN A 457 -13.36 18.05 -45.90
C ASN A 457 -14.58 18.37 -45.01
N PRO A 458 -14.97 17.49 -44.08
CA PRO A 458 -16.11 17.72 -43.19
C PRO A 458 -15.74 18.70 -42.07
N LEU A 459 -16.74 19.41 -41.57
CA LEU A 459 -16.57 20.19 -40.34
C LEU A 459 -16.29 19.23 -39.17
N PRO A 460 -15.30 19.51 -38.29
CA PRO A 460 -15.03 18.66 -37.14
C PRO A 460 -16.26 18.45 -36.26
N ALA A 461 -16.37 17.25 -35.68
CA ALA A 461 -17.44 16.92 -34.75
C ALA A 461 -17.43 17.84 -33.51
N ASP A 462 -18.61 18.06 -32.94
CA ASP A 462 -18.81 18.81 -31.70
C ASP A 462 -19.49 17.90 -30.68
N GLY A 463 -18.71 17.07 -29.99
CA GLY A 463 -19.19 16.09 -29.04
C GLY A 463 -19.28 16.60 -27.60
N TYR A 464 -18.43 17.54 -27.21
CA TYR A 464 -18.31 17.96 -25.81
C TYR A 464 -19.53 18.74 -25.32
N ARG A 465 -20.11 18.29 -24.21
CA ARG A 465 -21.28 18.91 -23.56
C ARG A 465 -21.07 19.17 -22.07
N GLY A 466 -19.81 19.19 -21.61
CA GLY A 466 -19.49 19.50 -20.21
C GLY A 466 -19.92 20.91 -19.80
N ALA A 467 -20.25 21.09 -18.52
CA ALA A 467 -20.67 22.39 -17.97
C ALA A 467 -19.56 23.45 -18.01
N ASP A 468 -18.31 23.01 -18.12
CA ASP A 468 -17.09 23.79 -18.25
C ASP A 468 -16.75 24.17 -19.71
N ARG A 469 -17.58 23.79 -20.70
CA ARG A 469 -17.31 24.01 -22.13
C ARG A 469 -16.90 25.46 -22.43
N ASP A 470 -17.63 26.44 -21.92
CA ASP A 470 -17.35 27.85 -22.21
C ASP A 470 -15.99 28.30 -21.66
N ALA A 471 -15.60 27.81 -20.48
CA ALA A 471 -14.28 28.07 -19.92
C ALA A 471 -13.17 27.43 -20.77
N VAL A 472 -13.38 26.19 -21.23
CA VAL A 472 -12.43 25.49 -22.11
C VAL A 472 -12.25 26.21 -23.44
N VAL A 473 -13.35 26.68 -24.04
CA VAL A 473 -13.31 27.49 -25.27
C VAL A 473 -12.58 28.81 -25.06
N ALA A 474 -12.83 29.49 -23.94
CA ALA A 474 -12.13 30.73 -23.61
C ALA A 474 -10.61 30.51 -23.49
N ILE A 475 -10.19 29.46 -22.79
CA ILE A 475 -8.77 29.09 -22.64
C ILE A 475 -8.12 28.74 -23.98
N ALA A 476 -8.81 27.98 -24.84
CA ALA A 476 -8.30 27.66 -26.17
C ALA A 476 -8.15 28.92 -27.04
N THR A 477 -9.14 29.81 -27.00
CA THR A 477 -9.14 31.06 -27.74
C THR A 477 -8.02 31.99 -27.27
N ASP A 478 -7.81 32.11 -25.96
CA ASP A 478 -6.72 32.88 -25.36
C ASP A 478 -5.35 32.31 -25.76
N GLY A 479 -5.20 30.98 -25.70
CA GLY A 479 -4.01 30.28 -26.18
C GLY A 479 -3.67 30.58 -27.65
N TRP A 480 -4.68 30.68 -28.52
CA TRP A 480 -4.49 31.06 -29.92
C TRP A 480 -4.18 32.55 -30.10
N LYS A 481 -4.78 33.44 -29.31
CA LYS A 481 -4.53 34.89 -29.35
C LYS A 481 -3.08 35.28 -29.13
N HIS A 482 -2.31 34.44 -28.43
CA HIS A 482 -0.87 34.62 -28.28
C HIS A 482 -0.09 34.44 -29.59
N GLN A 483 -0.64 33.74 -30.58
CA GLN A 483 -0.03 33.60 -31.91
C GLN A 483 -0.57 34.63 -32.90
N GLN A 484 -1.88 34.85 -32.89
CA GLN A 484 -2.56 35.79 -33.78
C GLN A 484 -3.63 36.53 -32.97
N SER A 485 -3.40 37.81 -32.70
CA SER A 485 -4.29 38.62 -31.86
C SER A 485 -5.60 39.01 -32.55
N ASP A 486 -5.57 39.13 -33.88
CA ASP A 486 -6.70 39.53 -34.71
C ASP A 486 -7.04 38.41 -35.70
N PHE A 487 -8.22 37.81 -35.53
CA PHE A 487 -8.74 36.75 -36.40
C PHE A 487 -10.27 36.68 -36.29
N GLU A 488 -10.93 36.34 -37.39
CA GLU A 488 -12.36 36.09 -37.39
C GLU A 488 -12.62 34.63 -36.98
N LEU A 489 -13.15 34.43 -35.76
CA LEU A 489 -13.59 33.11 -35.30
C LEU A 489 -14.97 32.79 -35.87
N LEU A 490 -15.06 31.75 -36.71
CA LEU A 490 -16.29 31.33 -37.38
C LEU A 490 -17.06 30.27 -36.59
N ALA A 491 -16.35 29.31 -35.98
CA ALA A 491 -16.96 28.27 -35.16
C ALA A 491 -15.95 27.66 -34.17
N VAL A 492 -16.47 26.97 -33.15
CA VAL A 492 -15.67 26.19 -32.21
C VAL A 492 -16.23 24.78 -32.13
N ARG A 493 -15.36 23.78 -32.27
CA ARG A 493 -15.72 22.36 -32.24
C ARG A 493 -14.85 21.63 -31.22
N ILE A 494 -15.44 20.76 -30.43
CA ILE A 494 -14.70 19.91 -29.49
C ILE A 494 -15.07 18.45 -29.79
N PRO A 495 -14.23 17.73 -30.56
CA PRO A 495 -14.59 16.40 -31.05
C PRO A 495 -14.82 15.35 -29.95
N SER A 496 -14.04 15.42 -28.87
CA SER A 496 -14.20 14.51 -27.73
C SER A 496 -15.46 14.82 -26.93
N ASP A 497 -16.14 13.80 -26.41
CA ASP A 497 -17.28 13.95 -25.51
C ASP A 497 -16.86 14.08 -24.04
N THR A 498 -15.61 13.71 -23.73
CA THR A 498 -15.08 13.58 -22.37
C THR A 498 -13.64 14.05 -22.28
N TRP A 499 -13.22 14.43 -21.07
CA TRP A 499 -11.82 14.67 -20.73
C TRP A 499 -11.03 13.36 -20.72
N LYS A 500 -9.82 13.36 -21.29
CA LYS A 500 -8.87 12.25 -21.14
C LYS A 500 -7.98 12.52 -19.92
N ARG A 501 -8.26 11.85 -18.79
CA ARG A 501 -7.47 11.97 -17.55
C ARG A 501 -6.27 11.02 -17.56
N VAL A 502 -5.14 11.50 -17.06
CA VAL A 502 -3.88 10.77 -16.88
C VAL A 502 -3.39 10.99 -15.46
N THR A 503 -3.18 9.89 -14.73
CA THR A 503 -2.58 9.88 -13.39
C THR A 503 -1.33 9.01 -13.40
N LYS A 504 -0.15 9.58 -13.12
CA LYS A 504 1.11 8.83 -13.07
C LYS A 504 2.10 9.42 -12.08
N TRP A 505 3.06 8.62 -11.65
CA TRP A 505 4.30 9.12 -11.06
C TRP A 505 5.30 9.44 -12.17
N GLU A 506 5.96 10.58 -12.08
CA GLU A 506 6.97 11.04 -13.03
C GLU A 506 8.23 11.46 -12.28
N TYR A 507 9.37 10.84 -12.63
CA TYR A 507 10.66 11.24 -12.12
C TYR A 507 11.22 12.39 -12.95
N SER A 508 11.44 13.55 -12.31
CA SER A 508 11.98 14.74 -12.95
C SER A 508 12.80 15.54 -11.94
N ASN A 509 13.80 16.29 -12.38
CA ASN A 509 14.61 17.18 -11.51
C ASN A 509 15.12 16.51 -10.21
N GLY A 510 15.46 15.22 -10.26
CA GLY A 510 16.01 14.48 -9.11
C GLY A 510 14.98 13.96 -8.09
N THR A 511 13.68 14.08 -8.35
CA THR A 511 12.63 13.61 -7.43
C THR A 511 11.39 13.11 -8.16
N TRP A 512 10.56 12.35 -7.44
CA TRP A 512 9.29 11.84 -7.94
C TRP A 512 8.17 12.86 -7.71
N TYR A 513 7.43 13.17 -8.77
CA TYR A 513 6.20 13.96 -8.73
C TYR A 513 5.02 13.09 -9.11
N PHE A 514 3.91 13.24 -8.38
CA PHE A 514 2.64 12.75 -8.88
C PHE A 514 2.15 13.73 -9.95
N VAL A 515 1.59 13.23 -11.04
CA VAL A 515 1.00 14.01 -12.14
C VAL A 515 -0.45 13.57 -12.27
N ASP A 516 -1.38 14.51 -12.18
CA ASP A 516 -2.81 14.29 -12.37
C ASP A 516 -3.40 15.38 -13.26
N VAL A 517 -3.59 15.06 -14.54
CA VAL A 517 -3.97 16.02 -15.57
C VAL A 517 -5.07 15.47 -16.47
N SER A 518 -5.89 16.36 -16.99
CA SER A 518 -6.89 16.04 -18.03
C SER A 518 -6.62 16.81 -19.30
N TRP A 519 -6.89 16.18 -20.45
CA TRP A 519 -6.69 16.77 -21.78
C TRP A 519 -7.99 16.80 -22.58
N LEU A 520 -8.18 17.88 -23.33
CA LEU A 520 -9.25 18.06 -24.32
C LEU A 520 -8.70 18.83 -25.51
N GLN A 521 -9.06 18.46 -26.73
CA GLN A 521 -8.68 19.21 -27.93
C GLN A 521 -9.84 20.07 -28.42
N VAL A 522 -9.63 21.38 -28.47
CA VAL A 522 -10.55 22.35 -29.04
C VAL A 522 -10.10 22.68 -30.46
N ARG A 523 -11.03 22.71 -31.41
CA ARG A 523 -10.81 23.05 -32.82
C ARG A 523 -11.43 24.43 -33.06
N LEU A 524 -10.58 25.44 -33.22
CA LEU A 524 -11.00 26.80 -33.55
C LEU A 524 -11.07 26.90 -35.07
N ILE A 525 -12.25 27.21 -35.61
CA ILE A 525 -12.44 27.38 -37.04
C ILE A 525 -12.38 28.88 -37.35
N VAL A 526 -11.28 29.31 -37.95
CA VAL A 526 -11.00 30.74 -38.21
C VAL A 526 -11.16 31.05 -39.70
N ALA A 527 -11.53 32.27 -40.05
CA ALA A 527 -11.56 32.68 -41.46
C ALA A 527 -10.14 32.66 -42.06
N ASP A 528 -10.05 32.30 -43.33
CA ASP A 528 -8.81 32.47 -44.09
C ASP A 528 -8.76 33.91 -44.62
N GLU A 529 -7.72 34.66 -44.24
CA GLU A 529 -7.52 36.05 -44.67
C GLU A 529 -7.15 36.14 -46.15
N ASP A 530 -6.46 35.12 -46.69
CA ASP A 530 -6.00 35.09 -48.07
C ASP A 530 -7.11 34.60 -49.02
N ASN A 531 -8.05 33.79 -48.51
CA ASN A 531 -9.16 33.26 -49.31
C ASN A 531 -10.51 33.35 -48.57
N PRO A 532 -11.37 34.35 -48.88
CA PRO A 532 -12.62 34.58 -48.15
C PRO A 532 -13.66 33.46 -48.31
N ALA A 533 -13.48 32.55 -49.28
CA ALA A 533 -14.33 31.37 -49.45
C ALA A 533 -13.94 30.20 -48.54
N GLN A 534 -12.81 30.29 -47.86
CA GLN A 534 -12.24 29.24 -47.01
C GLN A 534 -12.20 29.64 -45.54
N ALA A 535 -11.93 28.63 -44.73
CA ALA A 535 -11.68 28.73 -43.30
C ALA A 535 -10.62 27.70 -42.92
N ILE A 536 -9.98 27.90 -41.78
CA ILE A 536 -8.86 27.12 -41.31
C ILE A 536 -9.22 26.48 -39.97
N ASP A 537 -9.04 25.17 -39.84
CA ASP A 537 -9.08 24.43 -38.59
C ASP A 537 -7.76 24.62 -37.82
N ARG A 538 -7.84 25.26 -36.65
CA ARG A 538 -6.73 25.52 -35.73
C ARG A 538 -6.95 24.73 -34.43
N PRO A 539 -6.38 23.52 -34.30
CA PRO A 539 -6.47 22.74 -33.08
C PRO A 539 -5.65 23.36 -31.94
N VAL A 540 -6.23 23.38 -30.74
CA VAL A 540 -5.63 23.84 -29.49
C VAL A 540 -5.85 22.76 -28.43
N ASN A 541 -4.75 22.26 -27.85
CA ASN A 541 -4.80 21.30 -26.76
C ASN A 541 -4.99 22.06 -25.44
N VAL A 542 -6.09 21.79 -24.75
CA VAL A 542 -6.37 22.31 -23.41
C VAL A 542 -6.00 21.26 -22.38
N ARG A 543 -5.08 21.63 -21.49
CA ARG A 543 -4.63 20.82 -20.35
C ARG A 543 -5.21 21.39 -19.07
N MET A 544 -5.80 20.55 -18.23
CA MET A 544 -6.23 20.86 -16.87
C MET A 544 -5.30 20.18 -15.87
N ASP A 545 -4.82 20.93 -14.88
CA ASP A 545 -3.95 20.44 -13.80
C ASP A 545 -4.75 20.31 -12.49
N HIS A 546 -5.04 19.08 -12.09
CA HIS A 546 -5.85 18.77 -10.90
C HIS A 546 -5.07 19.01 -9.59
N GLN A 547 -3.75 19.12 -9.65
CA GLN A 547 -2.90 19.37 -8.49
C GLN A 547 -2.76 20.86 -8.20
N ASN A 548 -3.14 21.70 -9.16
CA ASN A 548 -3.10 23.15 -9.07
C ASN A 548 -4.50 23.77 -9.18
N GLY A 549 -5.48 23.16 -8.51
CA GLY A 549 -6.85 23.68 -8.42
C GLY A 549 -7.58 23.72 -9.76
N ASP A 550 -7.40 22.69 -10.59
CA ASP A 550 -8.01 22.55 -11.93
C ASP A 550 -7.64 23.67 -12.90
N LYS A 551 -6.44 24.26 -12.75
CA LYS A 551 -5.96 25.32 -13.64
C LYS A 551 -5.81 24.79 -15.07
N MET A 552 -6.35 25.54 -16.03
CA MET A 552 -6.30 25.20 -17.45
C MET A 552 -5.27 26.03 -18.22
N ILE A 553 -4.65 25.42 -19.23
CA ILE A 553 -3.74 26.06 -20.20
C ILE A 553 -4.08 25.57 -21.61
N GLY A 554 -4.20 26.49 -22.56
CA GLY A 554 -4.41 26.20 -23.98
C GLY A 554 -3.10 26.34 -24.76
N VAL A 555 -2.68 25.28 -25.45
CA VAL A 555 -1.47 25.27 -26.28
C VAL A 555 -1.87 24.93 -27.71
N PRO A 556 -1.72 25.86 -28.68
CA PRO A 556 -1.98 25.57 -30.08
C PRO A 556 -1.11 24.43 -30.59
N LEU A 557 -1.67 23.56 -31.43
CA LEU A 557 -0.94 22.43 -32.00
C LEU A 557 0.09 22.89 -33.04
N TRP A 558 -0.24 23.94 -33.78
CA TRP A 558 0.59 24.53 -34.83
C TRP A 558 0.81 26.01 -34.57
N GLY A 559 1.93 26.54 -35.03
CA GLY A 559 2.19 27.97 -35.15
C GLY A 559 1.34 28.61 -36.25
N PHE A 560 1.12 29.92 -36.14
CA PHE A 560 0.39 30.69 -37.15
C PHE A 560 1.04 30.58 -38.54
N GLY A 561 2.38 30.68 -38.60
CA GLY A 561 3.17 30.62 -39.83
C GLY A 561 3.52 29.22 -40.32
N ASP A 562 3.05 28.16 -39.64
CA ASP A 562 3.35 26.79 -40.05
C ASP A 562 2.61 26.44 -41.34
N ALA A 563 3.30 25.73 -42.24
CA ALA A 563 2.70 25.23 -43.46
C ALA A 563 1.60 24.21 -43.14
N LEU A 564 0.38 24.53 -43.57
CA LEU A 564 -0.79 23.69 -43.31
C LEU A 564 -1.06 22.70 -44.44
N GLN A 565 -1.47 21.49 -44.05
CA GLN A 565 -1.97 20.48 -44.97
C GLN A 565 -3.32 20.91 -45.55
N PRO A 566 -3.68 20.47 -46.77
CA PRO A 566 -4.99 20.74 -47.37
C PRO A 566 -6.19 20.35 -46.47
N SER A 567 -6.02 19.34 -45.61
CA SER A 567 -7.03 18.89 -44.64
C SER A 567 -7.28 19.86 -43.47
N SER A 568 -6.46 20.89 -43.30
CA SER A 568 -6.71 21.97 -42.34
C SER A 568 -7.66 23.03 -42.90
N TYR A 569 -7.95 23.02 -44.20
CA TYR A 569 -8.82 24.01 -44.84
C TYR A 569 -10.23 23.45 -45.05
N LEU A 570 -11.21 24.33 -44.92
CA LEU A 570 -12.64 24.04 -45.02
C LEU A 570 -13.30 25.07 -45.94
N LEU A 571 -14.33 24.67 -46.68
CA LEU A 571 -15.19 25.64 -47.33
C LEU A 571 -16.03 26.39 -46.30
N ARG A 572 -16.02 27.73 -46.36
CA ARG A 572 -16.81 28.58 -45.45
C ARG A 572 -18.30 28.28 -45.51
N THR A 573 -18.80 27.81 -46.65
CA THR A 573 -20.20 27.39 -46.85
C THR A 573 -20.63 26.18 -46.01
N LYS A 574 -19.67 25.40 -45.49
CA LYS A 574 -19.92 24.26 -44.59
C LYS A 574 -19.97 24.67 -43.11
N ILE A 575 -19.57 25.90 -42.79
CA ILE A 575 -19.58 26.44 -41.43
C ILE A 575 -20.91 27.19 -41.29
N ARG A 576 -21.88 26.54 -40.65
CA ARG A 576 -23.18 27.11 -40.33
C ARG A 576 -23.43 27.07 -38.84
#